data_AF-A0A0U1QU09-F1
#
_entry.id   AF-A0A0U1QU09-F1
#
_cell.length_a   1.000
_cell.length_b   1.000
_cell.length_c   1.000
_cell.angle_alpha   90.00
_cell.angle_beta   90.00
_cell.angle_gamma   90.00
#
_symmetry.space_group_name_H-M   'P 1'
#
loop_
_entity.id
_entity.type
_entity.pdbx_description
1 polymer ?
#
loop_
_entity_poly.entity_id
_entity_poly.type
_entity_poly.pdbx_seq_one_letter_code
_entity_poly.pdbx_strand_id
1 'polypeptide(L)' 'MMAILKKDGCLYQQNVVDYLVKADNEQHLKENADGNQVLSTKVINKFRVDSGEDVVWVKPDKYWRYRVAEDEDGREARG' A
#
# COMPACT_ATOMS: atom_id res chain seq x y z
N MET A 1 0.14 -2.59 8.89
CA MET A 1 -0.25 -2.81 7.48
C MET A 1 -0.86 -4.20 7.26
N MET A 2 -0.12 -5.31 7.38
CA MET A 2 -0.70 -6.66 7.14
C MET A 2 -1.92 -7.01 8.00
N ALA A 3 -1.95 -6.59 9.27
CA ALA A 3 -3.10 -6.86 10.14
C ALA A 3 -4.40 -6.22 9.62
N ILE A 4 -4.31 -5.00 9.06
CA ILE A 4 -5.45 -4.28 8.47
C ILE A 4 -5.86 -4.99 7.18
N LEU A 5 -4.90 -5.31 6.31
CA LEU A 5 -5.20 -6.05 5.08
C LEU A 5 -5.90 -7.40 5.35
N LYS A 6 -5.45 -8.15 6.37
CA LYS A 6 -6.07 -9.41 6.77
C LYS A 6 -7.48 -9.24 7.33
N LYS A 7 -7.74 -8.13 8.01
CA LYS A 7 -9.03 -7.83 8.65
C LYS A 7 -10.05 -7.30 7.64
N ASP A 8 -9.64 -6.33 6.83
CA ASP A 8 -10.51 -5.53 5.98
C ASP A 8 -10.49 -6.01 4.51
N GLY A 9 -9.57 -6.91 4.15
CA GLY A 9 -9.41 -7.43 2.78
C GLY A 9 -8.75 -6.45 1.80
N CYS A 10 -8.65 -5.18 2.17
CA CYS A 10 -7.96 -4.14 1.43
C CYS A 10 -7.20 -3.18 2.36
N LEU A 11 -6.27 -2.42 1.80
CA LEU A 11 -5.48 -1.43 2.52
C LEU A 11 -5.21 -0.22 1.63
N TYR A 12 -5.87 0.90 1.91
CA TYR A 12 -5.61 2.16 1.21
C TYR A 12 -4.30 2.78 1.66
N GLN A 13 -3.48 3.25 0.71
CA GLN A 13 -2.23 3.94 1.05
C GLN A 13 -2.49 5.18 1.90
N GLN A 14 -3.56 5.93 1.62
CA GLN A 14 -3.90 7.13 2.39
C GLN A 14 -4.15 6.81 3.88
N ASN A 15 -4.79 5.68 4.19
CA ASN A 15 -5.01 5.27 5.58
C ASN A 15 -3.69 4.99 6.31
N VAL A 16 -2.70 4.43 5.61
CA VAL A 16 -1.36 4.20 6.18
C VAL A 16 -0.62 5.52 6.40
N VAL A 17 -0.72 6.45 5.44
CA VAL A 17 -0.12 7.79 5.57
C VAL A 17 -0.73 8.53 6.76
N ASP A 18 -2.06 8.61 6.84
CA ASP A 18 -2.77 9.26 7.96
C ASP A 18 -2.39 8.64 9.32
N TYR A 19 -2.30 7.31 9.39
CA TYR A 19 -1.84 6.63 10.60
C TYR A 19 -0.41 7.01 10.99
N LEU A 20 0.52 7.07 10.02
CA LEU A 20 1.91 7.42 10.28
C LEU A 20 2.07 8.87 10.73
N VAL A 21 1.33 9.80 10.13
CA VAL A 21 1.30 11.21 10.56
C VAL A 21 0.77 11.34 11.98
N LYS A 22 -0.37 10.69 12.28
CA LYS A 22 -0.96 10.69 13.64
C LYS A 22 -0.05 10.07 14.70
N ALA A 23 0.83 9.16 14.29
CA ALA A 23 1.79 8.48 15.16
C ALA A 23 3.17 9.14 15.19
N ASP A 24 3.34 10.35 14.62
CA ASP A 24 4.61 11.08 14.54
C ASP A 24 5.73 10.27 13.86
N ASN A 25 5.38 9.40 12.91
CA ASN A 25 6.27 8.46 12.24
C ASN A 25 6.56 8.83 10.78
N GLU A 26 6.71 10.13 10.52
CA GLU A 26 6.88 10.70 9.19
C GLU A 26 8.21 10.32 8.53
N GLN A 27 9.19 9.77 9.28
CA GLN A 27 10.41 9.18 8.73
C GLN A 27 10.15 8.01 7.75
N HIS A 28 8.94 7.45 7.79
CA HIS A 28 8.47 6.40 6.88
C HIS A 28 7.77 6.95 5.64
N LEU A 29 7.57 8.26 5.56
CA LEU A 29 6.95 8.98 4.46
C LEU A 29 8.02 9.65 3.58
N LYS A 30 7.60 10.07 2.39
CA LYS A 30 8.35 10.97 1.51
C LYS A 30 7.37 11.92 0.84
N GLU A 31 7.84 13.10 0.49
CA GLU A 31 7.07 14.01 -0.36
C GLU A 31 7.22 13.58 -1.83
N ASN A 32 6.13 13.61 -2.61
CA ASN A 32 6.17 13.42 -4.05
C ASN A 32 6.33 14.78 -4.78
N ALA A 33 6.46 14.77 -6.11
CA ALA A 33 6.63 15.99 -6.90
C ALA A 33 5.45 16.99 -6.82
N ASP A 34 4.30 16.56 -6.27
CA ASP A 34 3.09 17.36 -6.09
C ASP A 34 2.99 17.95 -4.67
N GLY A 35 3.99 17.72 -3.80
CA GLY A 35 3.96 18.18 -2.41
C GLY A 35 3.13 17.30 -1.47
N ASN A 36 2.68 16.12 -1.92
CA ASN A 36 1.91 15.21 -1.07
C ASN A 36 2.81 14.23 -0.32
N GLN A 37 2.49 13.98 0.94
CA GLN A 37 3.08 12.88 1.70
C GLN A 37 2.61 11.52 1.16
N VAL A 38 3.55 10.67 0.80
CA VAL A 38 3.33 9.30 0.34
C VAL A 38 4.24 8.33 1.08
N LEU A 39 3.94 7.04 1.05
CA LEU A 39 4.83 6.05 1.65
C LEU A 39 6.20 6.07 0.98
N SER A 40 7.25 6.01 1.81
CA SER A 40 8.60 5.85 1.30
C SER A 40 8.74 4.52 0.55
N THR A 41 9.63 4.50 -0.45
CA THR A 41 9.90 3.29 -1.23
C THR A 41 10.36 2.12 -0.35
N LYS A 42 11.05 2.40 0.77
CA LYS A 42 11.48 1.40 1.75
C LYS A 42 10.29 0.67 2.38
N VAL A 43 9.26 1.41 2.78
CA VAL A 43 8.05 0.85 3.40
C VAL A 43 7.26 0.02 2.39
N ILE A 44 7.09 0.52 1.17
CA ILE A 44 6.41 -0.21 0.09
C ILE A 44 7.15 -1.51 -0.25
N ASN A 45 8.48 -1.46 -0.40
CA ASN A 45 9.27 -2.66 -0.69
C ASN A 45 9.18 -3.69 0.43
N LYS A 46 9.28 -3.24 1.69
CA LYS A 46 9.14 -4.14 2.83
C LYS A 46 7.75 -4.77 2.87
N PHE A 47 6.71 -3.97 2.68
CA PHE A 47 5.34 -4.47 2.63
C PHE A 47 5.14 -5.48 1.49
N ARG A 48 5.69 -5.23 0.30
CA ARG A 48 5.62 -6.13 -0.85
C ARG A 48 6.30 -7.48 -0.61
N VAL A 49 7.39 -7.50 0.15
CA VAL A 49 8.06 -8.74 0.58
C VAL A 49 7.20 -9.46 1.61
N ASP A 50 6.76 -8.75 2.66
CA ASP A 50 5.98 -9.32 3.75
C ASP A 50 4.61 -9.84 3.26
N SER A 51 4.02 -9.23 2.23
CA SER A 51 2.69 -9.55 1.72
C SER A 51 2.63 -10.74 0.76
N GLY A 52 3.77 -11.22 0.25
CA GLY A 52 3.78 -12.32 -0.73
C GLY A 52 3.04 -11.97 -2.03
N GLU A 53 2.87 -12.96 -2.92
CA GLU A 53 2.32 -12.78 -4.29
C GLU A 53 0.80 -12.68 -4.36
N ASP A 54 0.14 -13.00 -3.26
CA ASP A 54 -1.31 -12.92 -3.11
C ASP A 54 -1.84 -11.50 -2.98
N VAL A 55 -0.96 -10.50 -2.92
CA VAL A 55 -1.34 -9.09 -2.76
C VAL A 55 -0.91 -8.28 -3.96
N VAL A 56 -1.90 -7.59 -4.54
CA VAL A 56 -1.77 -6.73 -5.73
C VAL A 56 -2.05 -5.28 -5.37
N TRP A 57 -1.39 -4.37 -6.07
CA TRP A 57 -1.59 -2.93 -5.96
C TRP A 57 -2.53 -2.42 -7.05
N VAL A 58 -3.64 -1.81 -6.65
CA VAL A 58 -4.60 -1.17 -7.55
C VAL A 58 -4.18 0.28 -7.73
N LYS A 59 -3.50 0.57 -8.83
CA LYS A 59 -2.95 1.89 -9.13
C LYS A 59 -3.99 3.03 -9.23
N PRO A 60 -5.15 2.88 -9.90
CA PRO A 60 -6.10 3.99 -10.02
C PRO A 60 -6.64 4.46 -8.66
N ASP A 61 -6.96 3.52 -7.78
CA ASP A 61 -7.57 3.79 -6.47
C ASP A 61 -6.55 3.81 -5.30
N LYS A 62 -5.27 3.53 -5.58
CA LYS A 62 -4.15 3.57 -4.63
C LYS A 62 -4.37 2.72 -3.37
N TYR A 63 -4.74 1.45 -3.55
CA TYR A 63 -4.87 0.49 -2.45
C TYR A 63 -4.30 -0.88 -2.78
N TRP A 64 -3.96 -1.65 -1.74
CA TRP A 64 -3.61 -3.06 -1.84
C TRP A 64 -4.82 -3.93 -1.53
N ARG A 65 -4.98 -5.04 -2.25
CA ARG A 65 -5.96 -6.09 -1.94
C ARG A 65 -5.40 -7.46 -2.26
N TYR A 66 -6.12 -8.49 -1.81
CA TYR A 66 -5.86 -9.84 -2.26
C TYR A 66 -6.15 -9.99 -3.75
N ARG A 67 -5.31 -10.80 -4.42
CA ARG A 67 -5.46 -11.19 -5.82
C ARG A 67 -6.79 -11.91 -6.03
N VAL A 68 -7.43 -11.62 -7.16
CA VAL A 68 -8.55 -12.38 -7.71
C VAL A 68 -8.13 -13.10 -8.99
N ALA A 69 -8.94 -14.07 -9.44
CA ALA A 69 -8.64 -14.87 -10.62
C ALA A 69 -8.50 -14.05 -11.93
N GLU A 70 -9.10 -12.86 -11.96
CA GLU A 70 -9.06 -11.93 -13.10
C GLU A 70 -7.79 -11.08 -13.16
N ASP A 71 -7.01 -11.00 -12.08
CA ASP A 71 -5.79 -10.21 -12.06
C ASP A 71 -4.71 -10.85 -12.92
N GLU A 72 -4.08 -10.04 -13.76
CA GLU A 72 -2.93 -10.44 -14.56
C GLU A 72 -1.74 -10.85 -13.68
N ASP A 73 -0.79 -11.56 -14.31
CA ASP A 73 0.49 -11.86 -13.70
C ASP A 73 1.23 -10.55 -13.32
N GLY A 74 1.92 -10.55 -12.18
CA GLY A 74 2.57 -9.35 -11.63
C GLY A 74 1.92 -8.81 -10.36
N ARG A 75 2.33 -7.62 -9.92
CA ARG A 75 1.93 -7.04 -8.62
C ARG A 75 1.03 -5.82 -8.75
N GLU A 76 0.49 -5.58 -9.93
CA GLU A 76 -0.39 -4.46 -10.24
C GLU A 76 -1.72 -5.00 -10.77
N ALA A 77 -2.82 -4.43 -10.28
CA ALA A 77 -4.16 -4.71 -10.76
C ALA A 77 -4.72 -3.45 -11.43
N ARG A 78 -5.45 -3.63 -12.53
CA ARG A 78 -5.93 -2.51 -13.35
C ARG A 78 -7.17 -1.81 -12.79
N GLY A 79 -7.81 -2.40 -11.77
CA GLY A 79 -9.07 -1.91 -11.19
C GLY A 79 -10.25 -2.58 -11.86
#